data_AF-A5UT87-F1
#
_entry.id   AF-A5UT87-F1
#
_cell.length_a   1.000
_cell.length_b   1.000
_cell.length_c   1.000
_cell.angle_alpha   90.00
_cell.angle_beta   90.00
_cell.angle_gamma   90.00
#
_symmetry.space_group_name_H-M   'P 1'
#
loop_
_entity.id
_entity.type
_entity.pdbx_description
1 polymer ?
#
loop_
_entity_poly.entity_id
_entity_poly.type
_entity_poly.pdbx_seq_one_letter_code
_entity_poly.pdbx_strand_id
1 'polypeptide(L)'
;MERQQVYVHSLNGSPDILQGQSAVLGNPLYHWVADPLTFRMGNGIPQDWLETGSLFGPQGELRWWREGAEYRGLLLTKTPVAGLTPLSEEWEGEEQIFFLQSLDDRRLRPSFSAYPGVGQEGCWRGMVYYRDGIPVFLSPRALIPGNGGDQ
;
A
#
# COMPACT_ATOMS: atom_id res chain seq x y z
N MET A 1 -12.06 -3.51 16.12
CA MET A 1 -10.77 -3.76 16.80
C MET A 1 -10.36 -2.46 17.47
N GLU A 2 -9.37 -2.46 18.37
CA GLU A 2 -8.94 -1.20 19.02
C GLU A 2 -8.07 -0.39 18.07
N ARG A 3 -8.28 0.93 18.04
CA ARG A 3 -7.42 1.85 17.28
C ARG A 3 -6.10 2.03 18.00
N GLN A 4 -5.01 2.11 17.24
CA GLN A 4 -3.66 2.29 17.77
C GLN A 4 -2.98 3.50 17.14
N GLN A 5 -2.01 4.09 17.84
CA GLN A 5 -1.16 5.14 17.24
C GLN A 5 -0.44 4.61 16.00
N VAL A 6 -0.47 5.38 14.92
CA VAL A 6 0.31 5.13 13.69
C VAL A 6 1.01 6.41 13.24
N TYR A 7 1.82 6.32 12.20
CA TYR A 7 2.65 7.42 11.74
C TYR A 7 2.51 7.61 10.23
N VAL A 8 2.47 8.87 9.81
CA VAL A 8 2.47 9.27 8.40
C VAL A 8 3.59 10.29 8.21
N HIS A 9 4.45 10.05 7.23
CA HIS A 9 5.57 10.93 6.89
C HIS A 9 5.43 11.44 5.47
N SER A 10 5.72 12.71 5.23
CA SER A 10 5.83 13.25 3.88
C SER A 10 7.22 13.00 3.29
N LEU A 11 7.26 12.69 2.01
CA LEU A 11 8.46 12.50 1.23
C LEU A 11 8.38 13.37 -0.03
N ASN A 12 9.52 13.87 -0.49
CA ASN A 12 9.65 14.52 -1.78
C ASN A 12 10.97 14.15 -2.44
N GLY A 13 10.96 13.93 -3.75
CA GLY A 13 12.16 13.84 -4.57
C GLY A 13 12.09 12.79 -5.68
N SER A 14 13.25 12.22 -6.01
CA SER A 14 13.39 11.24 -7.08
C SER A 14 12.86 9.85 -6.70
N PRO A 15 12.65 8.95 -7.68
CA PRO A 15 12.37 7.54 -7.42
C PRO A 15 13.37 6.88 -6.47
N ASP A 16 14.65 7.27 -6.50
CA ASP A 16 15.68 6.70 -5.61
C ASP A 16 15.42 7.05 -4.13
N ILE A 17 14.93 8.26 -3.86
CA ILE A 17 14.55 8.69 -2.50
C ILE A 17 13.37 7.84 -1.99
N LEU A 18 12.38 7.62 -2.85
CA LEU A 18 11.21 6.79 -2.54
C LEU A 18 11.61 5.32 -2.33
N GLN A 19 12.41 4.77 -3.24
CA GLN A 19 12.93 3.41 -3.17
C GLN A 19 13.78 3.19 -1.91
N GLY A 20 14.52 4.21 -1.46
CA GLY A 20 15.27 4.18 -0.21
C GLY A 20 14.41 3.87 1.03
N GLN A 21 13.10 4.12 0.98
CA GLN A 21 12.17 3.82 2.07
C GLN A 21 11.61 2.39 2.05
N SER A 22 11.89 1.60 1.00
CA SER A 22 11.35 0.25 0.84
C SER A 22 11.70 -0.69 2.00
N ALA A 23 12.88 -0.55 2.59
CA ALA A 23 13.33 -1.37 3.71
C ALA A 23 12.42 -1.22 4.95
N VAL A 24 11.84 -0.03 5.16
CA VAL A 24 10.93 0.26 6.28
C VAL A 24 9.64 -0.56 6.18
N LEU A 25 9.22 -0.92 4.98
CA LEU A 25 7.93 -1.58 4.71
C LEU A 25 7.95 -3.08 5.04
N GLY A 26 9.14 -3.68 5.10
CA GLY A 26 9.34 -5.11 5.37
C GLY A 26 8.93 -6.01 4.20
N ASN A 27 9.44 -7.25 4.19
CA ASN A 27 9.13 -8.25 3.15
C ASN A 27 7.98 -9.19 3.58
N PRO A 28 7.22 -9.77 2.63
CA PRO A 28 7.28 -9.53 1.19
C PRO A 28 6.69 -8.16 0.80
N LEU A 29 7.23 -7.58 -0.27
CA LEU A 29 6.75 -6.34 -0.86
C LEU A 29 5.85 -6.60 -2.06
N TYR A 30 4.87 -5.73 -2.24
CA TYR A 30 4.00 -5.69 -3.40
C TYR A 30 3.75 -4.24 -3.79
N HIS A 31 3.38 -4.03 -5.06
CA HIS A 31 3.08 -2.69 -5.54
C HIS A 31 1.87 -2.66 -6.45
N TRP A 32 1.34 -1.47 -6.61
CA TRP A 32 0.58 -1.09 -7.79
C TRP A 32 1.14 0.23 -8.35
N VAL A 33 1.12 0.38 -9.67
CA VAL A 33 1.57 1.58 -10.37
C VAL A 33 0.55 1.95 -11.44
N ALA A 34 0.35 3.25 -11.63
CA ALA A 34 -0.61 3.75 -12.58
C ALA A 34 -0.20 5.06 -13.26
N ASP A 35 -0.68 5.22 -14.49
CA ASP A 35 -0.74 6.45 -15.26
C ASP A 35 -2.15 6.51 -15.93
N PRO A 36 -2.48 7.53 -16.75
CA PRO A 36 -3.81 7.63 -17.35
C PRO A 36 -4.22 6.47 -18.26
N LEU A 37 -3.28 5.64 -18.73
CA LEU A 37 -3.53 4.55 -19.68
C LEU A 37 -3.23 3.16 -19.08
N THR A 38 -2.49 3.11 -17.98
CA THR A 38 -1.91 1.90 -17.44
C THR A 38 -2.25 1.77 -15.96
N PHE A 39 -2.67 0.59 -15.55
CA PHE A 39 -2.70 0.18 -14.15
C PHE A 39 -2.11 -1.22 -14.04
N ARG A 40 -1.08 -1.39 -13.20
CA ARG A 40 -0.36 -2.65 -13.01
C ARG A 40 -0.20 -2.95 -11.53
N MET A 41 -0.29 -4.22 -11.17
CA MET A 41 0.12 -4.72 -9.86
C MET A 41 1.28 -5.69 -10.01
N GLY A 42 2.13 -5.80 -8.99
CA GLY A 42 3.29 -6.67 -9.05
C GLY A 42 3.87 -7.02 -7.69
N ASN A 43 4.80 -7.98 -7.70
CA ASN A 43 5.59 -8.36 -6.53
C ASN A 43 6.89 -7.54 -6.50
N GLY A 44 7.39 -7.26 -5.30
CA GLY A 44 8.62 -6.51 -5.09
C GLY A 44 8.49 -5.01 -5.36
N ILE A 45 9.64 -4.36 -5.52
CA ILE A 45 9.76 -2.93 -5.85
C ILE A 45 9.46 -2.75 -7.36
N PRO A 46 8.67 -1.75 -7.76
CA PRO A 46 8.41 -1.49 -9.18
C PRO A 46 9.69 -1.11 -9.91
N GLN A 47 9.86 -1.61 -11.15
CA GLN A 47 10.94 -1.18 -12.03
C GLN A 47 10.64 0.21 -12.63
N ASP A 48 9.36 0.47 -12.90
CA ASP A 48 8.89 1.75 -13.45
C ASP A 48 8.02 2.47 -12.41
N TRP A 49 8.50 3.61 -11.92
CA TRP A 49 7.71 4.51 -11.07
C TRP A 49 6.81 5.36 -11.96
N LEU A 50 5.57 4.92 -12.22
CA LEU A 50 4.60 5.67 -13.01
C LEU A 50 4.07 6.90 -12.25
N GLU A 51 3.14 7.66 -12.85
CA GLU A 51 2.61 8.91 -12.30
C GLU A 51 2.11 8.78 -10.87
N THR A 52 1.46 7.68 -10.51
CA THR A 52 1.07 7.38 -9.13
C THR A 52 1.25 5.91 -8.84
N GLY A 53 1.36 5.57 -7.57
CA GLY A 53 1.47 4.19 -7.16
C GLY A 53 1.55 4.01 -5.67
N SER A 54 1.69 2.76 -5.30
CA SER A 54 1.96 2.35 -3.94
C SER A 54 2.90 1.15 -3.89
N LEU A 55 3.79 1.15 -2.92
CA LEU A 55 4.63 0.02 -2.52
C LEU A 55 4.29 -0.28 -1.07
N PHE A 56 3.93 -1.52 -0.76
CA PHE A 56 3.44 -1.88 0.56
C PHE A 56 3.95 -3.26 0.99
N GLY A 57 4.01 -3.42 2.30
CA GLY A 57 4.45 -4.63 2.98
C GLY A 57 3.90 -4.69 4.41
N PRO A 58 4.31 -5.69 5.20
CA PRO A 58 3.73 -5.93 6.52
C PRO A 58 3.82 -4.74 7.49
N GLN A 59 4.84 -3.89 7.33
CA GLN A 59 5.13 -2.78 8.25
C GLN A 59 4.61 -1.43 7.76
N GLY A 60 4.28 -1.29 6.48
CA GLY A 60 3.93 0.01 5.94
C GLY A 60 3.37 0.01 4.53
N GLU A 61 3.05 1.22 4.10
CA GLU A 61 2.78 1.57 2.72
C GLU A 61 3.46 2.88 2.37
N LEU A 62 4.14 2.91 1.24
CA LEU A 62 4.65 4.10 0.57
C LEU A 62 3.73 4.40 -0.61
N ARG A 63 3.00 5.50 -0.56
CA ARG A 63 2.20 6.03 -1.68
C ARG A 63 2.95 7.15 -2.35
N TRP A 64 2.81 7.28 -3.66
CA TRP A 64 3.38 8.42 -4.39
C TRP A 64 2.48 8.95 -5.48
N TRP A 65 2.75 10.20 -5.86
CA TRP A 65 2.23 10.84 -7.05
C TRP A 65 3.28 11.80 -7.61
N ARG A 66 3.26 11.98 -8.92
CA ARG A 66 4.16 12.87 -9.63
C ARG A 66 3.70 14.31 -9.46
N GLU A 67 4.64 15.20 -9.17
CA GLU A 67 4.44 16.63 -9.15
C GLU A 67 5.54 17.29 -10.00
N GLY A 68 5.23 17.53 -11.27
CA GLY A 68 6.20 18.02 -12.24
C GLY A 68 7.30 16.99 -12.54
N ALA A 69 8.56 17.36 -12.26
CA ALA A 69 9.71 16.50 -12.48
C ALA A 69 10.03 15.55 -11.31
N GLU A 70 9.42 15.80 -10.15
CA GLU A 70 9.65 15.04 -8.91
C GLU A 70 8.43 14.22 -8.51
N TYR A 71 8.59 13.40 -7.47
CA TYR A 71 7.52 12.71 -6.80
C TYR A 71 7.32 13.24 -5.39
N ARG A 72 6.06 13.43 -5.04
CA ARG A 72 5.65 13.48 -3.65
C ARG A 72 5.22 12.10 -3.18
N GLY A 73 5.43 11.83 -1.89
CA GLY A 73 5.01 10.58 -1.29
C GLY A 73 4.53 10.73 0.14
N LEU A 74 3.76 9.74 0.56
CA LEU A 74 3.39 9.52 1.95
C LEU A 74 3.86 8.13 2.35
N LEU A 75 4.59 8.07 3.46
CA LEU A 75 5.02 6.82 4.09
C LEU A 75 4.16 6.60 5.34
N LEU A 76 3.35 5.55 5.29
CA LEU A 76 2.39 5.14 6.31
C LEU A 76 2.97 3.95 7.08
N THR A 77 3.27 4.11 8.37
CA THR A 77 3.90 3.07 9.19
C THR A 77 3.20 2.88 10.53
N LYS A 78 3.44 1.73 11.18
CA LYS A 78 3.00 1.47 12.55
C LYS A 78 3.96 2.05 13.59
N THR A 79 5.22 2.21 13.22
CA THR A 79 6.29 2.69 14.09
C THR A 79 6.94 3.94 13.49
N PRO A 80 7.52 4.83 14.32
CA PRO A 80 8.30 5.95 13.83
C PRO A 80 9.44 5.49 12.94
N VAL A 81 9.79 6.30 11.94
CA VAL A 81 10.92 6.05 11.04
C VAL A 81 12.06 7.00 11.38
N ALA A 82 13.24 6.46 11.65
CA ALA A 82 14.41 7.25 11.98
C ALA A 82 14.78 8.22 10.85
N GLY A 83 15.06 9.48 11.18
CA GLY A 83 15.40 10.51 10.19
C GLY A 83 14.22 11.15 9.48
N LEU A 84 12.97 10.70 9.73
CA LEU A 84 11.78 11.31 9.18
C LEU A 84 10.92 11.93 10.28
N THR A 85 10.45 13.15 10.06
CA THR A 85 9.49 13.81 10.94
C THR A 85 8.07 13.36 10.55
N PRO A 86 7.25 12.86 11.48
CA PRO A 86 5.85 12.56 11.20
C PRO A 86 5.08 13.84 10.93
N LEU A 87 4.04 13.77 10.09
CA LEU A 87 3.08 14.85 9.92
C LEU A 87 2.43 15.17 11.26
N SER A 88 2.26 16.45 11.53
CA SER A 88 1.74 16.99 12.79
C SER A 88 0.26 16.66 12.93
N GLU A 89 -0.07 15.50 13.51
CA GLU A 89 -1.43 15.10 13.91
C GLU A 89 -1.40 13.76 14.65
N GLU A 90 -2.42 13.53 15.48
CA GLU A 90 -2.69 12.21 16.06
C GLU A 90 -3.31 11.32 14.98
N TRP A 91 -2.45 10.50 14.35
CA TRP A 91 -2.89 9.47 13.43
C TRP A 91 -3.22 8.18 14.18
N GLU A 92 -4.40 7.64 13.92
CA GLU A 92 -4.84 6.35 14.46
C GLU A 92 -4.94 5.31 13.35
N GLY A 93 -4.72 4.04 13.68
CA GLY A 93 -4.82 2.91 12.77
C GLY A 93 -5.68 1.80 13.33
N GLU A 94 -6.55 1.23 12.51
CA GLU A 94 -7.27 -0.01 12.81
C GLU A 94 -6.91 -1.10 11.81
N GLU A 95 -6.41 -2.24 12.29
CA GLU A 95 -6.22 -3.40 11.42
C GLU A 95 -7.57 -3.96 11.00
N GLN A 96 -7.68 -4.31 9.71
CA GLN A 96 -8.88 -4.90 9.15
C GLN A 96 -8.55 -5.96 8.11
N ILE A 97 -9.54 -6.81 7.84
CA ILE A 97 -9.50 -7.85 6.83
C ILE A 97 -10.32 -7.39 5.62
N PHE A 98 -9.75 -7.53 4.43
CA PHE A 98 -10.31 -7.09 3.16
C PHE A 98 -10.43 -8.29 2.22
N PHE A 99 -11.60 -8.45 1.62
CA PHE A 99 -11.83 -9.44 0.59
C PHE A 99 -11.54 -8.81 -0.77
N LEU A 100 -10.65 -9.45 -1.53
CA LEU A 100 -10.39 -9.09 -2.91
C LEU A 100 -11.55 -9.61 -3.76
N GLN A 101 -12.02 -8.78 -4.67
CA GLN A 101 -13.03 -9.21 -5.61
C GLN A 101 -12.42 -10.21 -6.59
N SER A 102 -13.17 -11.25 -6.97
CA SER A 102 -12.68 -12.23 -7.93
C SER A 102 -12.48 -11.57 -9.30
N LEU A 103 -11.29 -11.74 -9.90
CA LEU A 103 -10.98 -11.19 -11.22
C LEU A 103 -11.76 -11.88 -12.36
N ASP A 104 -12.37 -13.04 -12.09
CA ASP A 104 -13.26 -13.74 -13.02
C ASP A 104 -14.71 -13.18 -12.99
N ASP A 105 -15.03 -12.25 -12.06
CA ASP A 105 -16.33 -11.60 -12.04
C ASP A 105 -16.51 -10.73 -13.29
N ARG A 106 -17.49 -11.11 -14.13
CA ARG A 106 -17.80 -10.43 -15.40
C ARG A 106 -18.18 -8.96 -15.27
N ARG A 107 -18.51 -8.50 -14.05
CA ARG A 107 -18.80 -7.08 -13.76
C ARG A 107 -17.53 -6.25 -13.64
N LEU A 108 -16.37 -6.90 -13.51
CA LEU A 108 -15.06 -6.26 -13.42
C LEU A 108 -14.31 -6.43 -14.75
N ARG A 109 -13.51 -5.42 -15.11
CA ARG A 109 -12.58 -5.47 -16.24
C ARG A 109 -11.24 -4.86 -15.83
N PRO A 110 -10.52 -5.49 -14.88
CA PRO A 110 -9.21 -5.01 -14.46
C PRO A 110 -8.19 -5.17 -15.60
N SER A 111 -7.19 -4.30 -15.63
CA SER A 111 -6.07 -4.36 -16.60
C SER A 111 -4.99 -5.38 -16.23
N PHE A 112 -5.22 -6.20 -15.21
CA PHE A 112 -4.29 -7.20 -14.69
C PHE A 112 -5.01 -8.53 -14.44
N SER A 113 -4.27 -9.63 -14.51
CA SER A 113 -4.82 -10.99 -14.46
C SER A 113 -4.69 -11.69 -13.10
N ALA A 114 -3.96 -11.10 -12.15
CA ALA A 114 -3.78 -11.64 -10.81
C ALA A 114 -3.43 -10.54 -9.81
N TYR A 115 -3.94 -10.66 -8.59
CA TYR A 115 -3.43 -9.97 -7.42
C TYR A 115 -2.07 -10.54 -7.01
N PRO A 116 -1.12 -9.67 -6.65
CA PRO A 116 0.22 -10.11 -6.30
C PRO A 116 0.17 -11.04 -5.07
N GLY A 117 0.77 -12.21 -5.22
CA GLY A 117 0.90 -13.25 -4.19
C GLY A 117 -0.35 -14.07 -3.84
N VAL A 118 -1.54 -13.77 -4.37
CA VAL A 118 -2.78 -14.57 -4.09
C VAL A 118 -3.42 -15.18 -5.33
N GLY A 119 -3.20 -14.62 -6.53
CA GLY A 119 -3.87 -15.10 -7.74
C GLY A 119 -5.12 -14.28 -8.04
N GLN A 120 -6.22 -14.92 -8.46
CA GLN A 120 -7.40 -14.22 -8.98
C GLN A 120 -8.39 -13.72 -7.92
N GLU A 121 -8.28 -14.20 -6.68
CA GLU A 121 -9.14 -13.80 -5.56
C GLU A 121 -8.42 -14.04 -4.24
N GLY A 122 -9.00 -13.57 -3.13
CA GLY A 122 -8.54 -13.93 -1.80
C GLY A 122 -8.71 -12.83 -0.76
N CYS A 123 -7.87 -12.86 0.27
CA CYS A 123 -8.09 -12.09 1.49
C CYS A 123 -6.80 -11.42 1.95
N TRP A 124 -6.88 -10.12 2.26
CA TRP A 124 -5.75 -9.30 2.66
C TRP A 124 -6.00 -8.70 4.04
N ARG A 125 -4.96 -8.69 4.87
CA ARG A 125 -4.90 -7.80 6.03
C ARG A 125 -4.43 -6.44 5.57
N GLY A 126 -5.05 -5.40 6.08
CA GLY A 126 -4.63 -4.01 5.89
C GLY A 126 -4.81 -3.19 7.17
N MET A 127 -4.48 -1.91 7.07
CA MET A 127 -4.64 -0.91 8.11
C MET A 127 -5.48 0.23 7.55
N VAL A 128 -6.58 0.56 8.23
CA VAL A 128 -7.30 1.80 7.95
C VAL A 128 -6.69 2.90 8.81
N TYR A 129 -6.20 3.96 8.16
CA TYR A 129 -5.64 5.13 8.82
C TYR A 129 -6.73 6.18 9.01
N TYR A 130 -6.80 6.73 10.20
CA TYR A 130 -7.71 7.78 10.59
C TYR A 130 -6.94 9.05 10.95
N ARG A 131 -7.52 10.19 10.59
CA ARG A 131 -7.11 11.51 11.06
C ARG A 131 -8.33 12.16 11.71
N ASP A 132 -8.22 12.54 12.97
CA ASP A 132 -9.32 13.09 13.76
C ASP A 132 -10.59 12.22 13.70
N GLY A 133 -10.40 10.90 13.74
CA GLY A 133 -11.47 9.90 13.67
C GLY A 133 -12.08 9.64 12.28
N ILE A 134 -11.63 10.34 11.22
CA ILE A 134 -12.10 10.18 9.84
C ILE A 134 -11.17 9.22 9.09
N PRO A 135 -11.68 8.14 8.45
CA PRO A 135 -10.84 7.24 7.66
C PRO A 135 -10.32 7.94 6.40
N VAL A 136 -8.99 7.97 6.24
CA VAL A 136 -8.31 8.66 5.13
C VAL A 136 -7.65 7.67 4.17
N PHE A 137 -6.99 6.65 4.69
CA PHE A 137 -6.28 5.67 3.87
C PHE A 137 -6.64 4.25 4.22
N LEU A 138 -6.74 3.40 3.21
CA LEU A 138 -6.73 1.96 3.34
C LEU A 138 -5.39 1.43 2.85
N SER A 139 -4.55 0.97 3.78
CA SER A 139 -3.18 0.53 3.52
C SER A 139 -3.07 -1.00 3.57
N PRO A 140 -2.92 -1.67 2.41
CA PRO A 140 -2.62 -3.10 2.35
C PRO A 140 -1.36 -3.49 3.13
N ARG A 141 -1.34 -4.68 3.74
CA ARG A 141 -0.18 -5.14 4.54
C ARG A 141 0.31 -6.52 4.17
N ALA A 142 -0.58 -7.50 4.20
CA ALA A 142 -0.18 -8.89 4.05
C ALA A 142 -1.33 -9.71 3.52
N LEU A 143 -0.97 -10.74 2.79
CA LEU A 143 -1.88 -11.81 2.43
C LEU A 143 -2.32 -12.53 3.68
N ILE A 144 -3.61 -12.87 3.74
CA ILE A 144 -4.10 -13.86 4.68
C ILE A 144 -4.12 -15.16 3.91
N PRO A 145 -3.25 -16.14 4.24
CA PRO A 145 -3.34 -17.46 3.64
C PRO A 145 -4.75 -17.99 3.84
N GLY A 146 -5.43 -18.36 2.76
CA GLY A 146 -6.64 -19.14 2.89
C GLY A 146 -6.26 -20.47 3.54
N ASN A 147 -7.02 -20.91 4.55
CA ASN A 147 -7.19 -22.34 4.70
C ASN A 147 -7.85 -22.77 3.39
N GLY A 148 -7.06 -23.36 2.48
CA GLY A 148 -7.63 -24.05 1.33
C GLY A 148 -8.68 -25.01 1.87
N GLY A 149 -9.94 -24.74 1.55
CA GLY A 149 -10.98 -25.72 1.76
C GLY A 149 -10.65 -26.88 0.84
N ASP A 150 -10.25 -28.02 1.42
CA ASP A 150 -10.63 -29.29 0.84
C ASP A 150 -12.17 -29.29 0.78
N GLN A 151 -12.71 -29.16 -0.42
CA GLN A 151 -14.01 -29.70 -0.79
C GLN A 151 -13.77 -30.84 -1.77
#